data_AF-A0A7S2SYU0-F1
#
_entry.id   AF-A0A7S2SYU0-F1
#
_cell.length_a   1.000
_cell.length_b   1.000
_cell.length_c   1.000
_cell.angle_alpha   90.00
_cell.angle_beta   90.00
_cell.angle_gamma   90.00
#
_symmetry.space_group_name_H-M   'P 1'
#
loop_
_entity.id
_entity.type
_entity.pdbx_description
1 polymer ?
#
loop_
_entity_poly.entity_id
_entity_poly.type
_entity_poly.pdbx_seq_one_letter_code
_entity_poly.pdbx_strand_id
1 'polypeptide(L)'
;MFFGFLAIHLCQRSKLLWAALAMSVGISIKMNLLLMLPGFLLLLVKGTTLPKQIFGVVLMIGVQFLVAMPFAAAGYSSSYLAKAFEFSRVFIHHWTVNFKFLPEEVFVSTGFAKLLLGLHLAILFAFAHLRWCRKDGGVFQVIKKWSIASAVSVLPLVGVTLSVSKAKKLDQRGNLDPNYVADVMFGCNFVGILCARSLHYQFYSWYFPTMVYLLFSARGEGGPTRSIFGS
;
A
#
# COMPACT_ATOMS: atom_id res chain seq x y z
N MET A 1 0.17 5.62 -12.71
CA MET A 1 0.91 6.47 -11.74
C MET A 1 0.12 7.70 -11.34
N PHE A 2 -0.57 8.40 -12.26
CA PHE A 2 -1.54 9.45 -11.92
C PHE A 2 -2.49 9.04 -10.77
N PHE A 3 -3.17 7.90 -10.91
CA PHE A 3 -4.06 7.38 -9.86
C PHE A 3 -3.36 7.08 -8.52
N GLY A 4 -2.06 6.74 -8.54
CA GLY A 4 -1.27 6.54 -7.33
C GLY A 4 -0.98 7.86 -6.61
N PHE A 5 -0.59 8.90 -7.35
CA PHE A 5 -0.43 10.25 -6.79
C PHE A 5 -1.77 10.85 -6.33
N LEU A 6 -2.86 10.61 -7.07
CA LEU A 6 -4.20 11.00 -6.66
C LEU A 6 -4.61 10.30 -5.36
N ALA A 7 -4.35 9.00 -5.23
CA ALA A 7 -4.60 8.27 -3.99
C ALA A 7 -3.80 8.85 -2.82
N ILE A 8 -2.52 9.17 -2.99
CA ILE A 8 -1.71 9.85 -1.97
C ILE A 8 -2.33 11.18 -1.58
N HIS A 9 -2.66 12.03 -2.56
CA HIS A 9 -3.27 13.33 -2.30
C HIS A 9 -4.58 13.22 -1.51
N LEU A 10 -5.43 12.25 -1.87
CA LEU A 10 -6.68 11.99 -1.16
C LEU A 10 -6.43 11.44 0.26
N CYS A 11 -5.41 10.61 0.46
CA CYS A 11 -4.99 10.17 1.80
C CYS A 11 -4.53 11.34 2.66
N GLN A 12 -3.75 12.28 2.10
CA GLN A 12 -3.28 13.50 2.79
C GLN A 12 -4.42 14.45 3.19
N ARG A 13 -5.55 14.40 2.48
CA ARG A 13 -6.77 15.16 2.80
C ARG A 13 -7.73 14.38 3.71
N SER A 14 -7.29 13.26 4.30
CA SER A 14 -8.12 12.35 5.10
C SER A 14 -9.34 11.78 4.36
N LYS A 15 -9.34 11.81 3.02
CA LYS A 15 -10.40 11.29 2.14
C LYS A 15 -10.10 9.84 1.71
N LEU A 16 -9.92 8.94 2.68
CA LEU A 16 -9.40 7.58 2.44
C LEU A 16 -10.32 6.68 1.59
N LEU A 17 -11.64 6.89 1.59
CA LEU A 17 -12.56 6.13 0.72
C LEU A 17 -12.38 6.49 -0.76
N TRP A 18 -12.21 7.78 -1.05
CA TRP A 18 -11.90 8.25 -2.39
C TRP A 18 -10.51 7.79 -2.83
N ALA A 19 -9.55 7.75 -1.91
CA ALA A 19 -8.25 7.15 -2.17
C ALA A 19 -8.36 5.65 -2.51
N ALA A 20 -9.25 4.90 -1.85
CA ALA A 20 -9.51 3.49 -2.16
C ALA A 20 -10.03 3.32 -3.59
N LEU A 21 -10.98 4.17 -4.02
CA LEU A 21 -11.46 4.21 -5.41
C LEU A 21 -10.35 4.48 -6.40
N ALA A 22 -9.58 5.56 -6.19
CA ALA A 22 -8.46 5.93 -7.04
C ALA A 22 -7.41 4.80 -7.11
N MET A 23 -7.09 4.15 -5.98
CA MET A 23 -6.21 2.99 -5.95
C MET A 23 -6.76 1.84 -6.78
N SER A 24 -8.04 1.49 -6.62
CA SER A 24 -8.63 0.36 -7.35
C SER A 24 -8.68 0.59 -8.86
N VAL A 25 -9.08 1.79 -9.30
CA VAL A 25 -9.04 2.19 -10.72
C VAL A 25 -7.60 2.17 -11.25
N GLY A 26 -6.65 2.61 -10.43
CA GLY A 26 -5.23 2.55 -10.80
C GLY A 26 -4.71 1.11 -10.96
N ILE A 27 -5.10 0.20 -10.06
CA ILE A 27 -4.72 -1.23 -10.09
C ILE A 27 -5.31 -1.92 -11.33
N SER A 28 -6.56 -1.60 -11.71
CA SER A 28 -7.19 -2.22 -12.88
C SER A 28 -6.54 -1.79 -14.21
N ILE A 29 -5.93 -0.61 -14.26
CA ILE A 29 -5.15 -0.15 -15.42
C ILE A 29 -3.77 -0.78 -15.44
N LYS A 30 -3.07 -0.77 -14.29
CA LYS A 30 -1.73 -1.33 -14.18
C LYS A 30 -1.45 -1.85 -12.78
N MET A 31 -1.10 -3.13 -12.71
CA MET A 31 -0.83 -3.85 -11.46
C MET A 31 0.32 -3.29 -10.62
N ASN A 32 1.18 -2.43 -11.18
CA ASN A 32 2.32 -1.87 -10.45
C ASN A 32 1.90 -1.02 -9.24
N LEU A 33 0.67 -0.52 -9.22
CA LEU A 33 0.10 0.16 -8.06
C LEU A 33 -0.12 -0.78 -6.87
N LEU A 34 -0.11 -2.10 -7.06
CA LEU A 34 -0.12 -3.08 -5.96
C LEU A 34 1.07 -2.92 -5.03
N LEU A 35 2.21 -2.40 -5.52
CA LEU A 35 3.37 -2.13 -4.68
C LEU A 35 3.08 -1.09 -3.59
N MET A 36 2.11 -0.21 -3.80
CA MET A 36 1.67 0.80 -2.81
C MET A 36 0.55 0.28 -1.90
N LEU A 37 -0.07 -0.86 -2.23
CA LEU A 37 -1.24 -1.39 -1.53
C LEU A 37 -0.97 -1.70 -0.05
N PRO A 38 0.15 -2.33 0.36
CA PRO A 38 0.42 -2.58 1.78
C PRO A 38 0.44 -1.28 2.61
N GLY A 39 1.02 -0.22 2.05
CA GLY A 39 1.07 1.10 2.68
C GLY A 39 -0.32 1.72 2.78
N PHE A 40 -1.10 1.67 1.70
CA PHE A 40 -2.48 2.15 1.70
C PHE A 40 -3.34 1.45 2.75
N LEU A 41 -3.25 0.11 2.86
CA LEU A 41 -3.99 -0.66 3.86
C LEU A 41 -3.59 -0.27 5.28
N LEU A 42 -2.30 -0.05 5.56
CA LEU A 42 -1.84 0.47 6.84
C LEU A 42 -2.45 1.85 7.16
N LEU A 43 -2.49 2.76 6.17
CA LEU A 43 -3.11 4.07 6.32
C LEU A 43 -4.63 3.97 6.53
N LEU A 44 -5.30 3.02 5.89
CA LEU A 44 -6.72 2.75 6.11
C LEU A 44 -6.96 2.26 7.56
N VAL A 45 -6.12 1.36 8.06
CA VAL A 45 -6.16 0.88 9.45
C VAL A 45 -5.99 2.02 10.46
N LYS A 46 -5.03 2.93 10.20
CA LYS A 46 -4.69 4.04 11.12
C LYS A 46 -5.62 5.26 10.98
N GLY A 47 -6.18 5.50 9.80
CA GLY A 47 -6.91 6.71 9.47
C GLY A 47 -8.43 6.58 9.50
N THR A 48 -9.00 5.36 9.55
CA THR A 48 -10.47 5.17 9.59
C THR A 48 -10.93 4.14 10.60
N THR A 49 -12.25 4.13 10.84
CA THR A 49 -12.96 3.13 11.64
C THR A 49 -13.22 1.86 10.83
N LEU A 50 -13.44 0.73 11.51
CA LEU A 50 -13.66 -0.57 10.86
C LEU A 50 -14.78 -0.55 9.78
N PRO A 51 -15.94 0.08 9.98
CA PRO A 51 -16.96 0.14 8.92
C PRO A 51 -16.47 0.82 7.65
N LYS A 52 -15.71 1.92 7.78
CA LYS A 52 -15.10 2.61 6.64
C LYS A 52 -13.97 1.80 6.01
N GLN A 53 -13.22 1.02 6.79
CA GLN A 53 -12.20 0.10 6.27
C GLN A 53 -12.84 -0.99 5.40
N ILE A 54 -13.87 -1.66 5.93
CA ILE A 54 -14.63 -2.69 5.21
C ILE A 54 -15.25 -2.09 3.96
N PHE A 55 -15.94 -0.95 4.09
CA PHE A 55 -16.55 -0.28 2.94
C PHE A 55 -15.50 0.10 1.88
N GLY A 56 -14.34 0.63 2.29
CA GLY A 56 -13.24 0.94 1.37
C GLY A 56 -12.73 -0.30 0.62
N VAL A 57 -12.53 -1.43 1.30
CA VAL A 57 -12.09 -2.68 0.67
C VAL A 57 -13.16 -3.25 -0.26
N VAL A 58 -14.43 -3.26 0.17
CA VAL A 58 -15.57 -3.68 -0.68
C VAL A 58 -15.66 -2.80 -1.92
N LEU A 59 -15.47 -1.49 -1.77
CA LEU A 59 -15.46 -0.54 -2.88
C LEU A 59 -14.31 -0.83 -3.86
N MET A 60 -13.13 -1.18 -3.36
CA MET A 60 -12.01 -1.60 -4.21
C MET A 60 -12.36 -2.88 -4.98
N ILE A 61 -12.87 -3.90 -4.30
CA ILE A 61 -13.28 -5.17 -4.91
C ILE A 61 -14.39 -4.93 -5.94
N GLY A 62 -15.37 -4.09 -5.63
CA GLY A 62 -16.48 -3.74 -6.51
C GLY A 62 -16.03 -3.11 -7.83
N VAL A 63 -15.02 -2.23 -7.79
CA VAL A 63 -14.40 -1.68 -9.01
C VAL A 63 -13.78 -2.79 -9.87
N GLN A 64 -13.10 -3.78 -9.27
CA GLN A 64 -12.52 -4.89 -10.03
C GLN A 64 -13.60 -5.77 -10.68
N PHE A 65 -14.71 -6.03 -9.98
CA PHE A 65 -15.87 -6.73 -10.55
C PHE A 65 -16.50 -5.94 -11.69
N LEU A 66 -16.66 -4.62 -11.54
CA LEU A 66 -17.22 -3.75 -12.59
C LEU A 66 -16.36 -3.80 -13.86
N VAL A 67 -15.04 -3.76 -13.73
CA VAL A 67 -14.11 -3.87 -14.87
C VAL A 67 -14.14 -5.27 -15.49
N ALA A 68 -14.32 -6.32 -14.68
CA ALA A 68 -14.42 -7.70 -15.15
C ALA A 68 -15.77 -8.03 -15.81
N MET A 69 -16.84 -7.28 -15.49
CA MET A 69 -18.21 -7.53 -15.94
C MET A 69 -18.38 -7.75 -17.45
N PRO A 70 -17.82 -6.91 -18.37
CA PRO A 70 -17.99 -7.13 -19.81
C PRO A 70 -17.40 -8.47 -20.28
N PHE A 71 -16.31 -8.92 -19.68
CA PHE A 71 -15.70 -10.21 -20.01
C PHE A 71 -16.50 -11.38 -19.47
N ALA A 72 -17.11 -11.21 -18.28
CA ALA A 72 -17.99 -12.21 -17.71
C ALA A 72 -19.27 -12.37 -18.54
N ALA A 73 -19.89 -11.25 -18.95
CA ALA A 73 -21.07 -11.25 -19.80
C ALA A 73 -20.82 -11.91 -21.17
N ALA A 74 -19.59 -11.80 -21.70
CA ALA A 74 -19.17 -12.44 -22.94
C ALA A 74 -18.74 -13.92 -22.79
N GLY A 75 -18.84 -14.51 -21.58
CA GLY A 75 -18.44 -15.90 -21.32
C GLY A 75 -16.94 -16.13 -21.15
N TYR A 76 -16.12 -15.07 -21.05
CA TYR A 76 -14.66 -15.14 -20.94
C TYR A 76 -14.13 -14.94 -19.52
N SER A 77 -14.94 -15.17 -18.48
CA SER A 77 -14.57 -14.99 -17.07
C SER A 77 -13.22 -15.65 -16.70
N SER A 78 -13.07 -16.92 -17.07
CA SER A 78 -11.87 -17.70 -16.75
C SER A 78 -10.62 -17.17 -17.46
N SER A 79 -10.75 -16.82 -18.74
CA SER A 79 -9.66 -16.24 -19.54
C SER A 79 -9.25 -14.86 -19.02
N TYR A 80 -10.24 -14.04 -18.65
CA TYR A 80 -9.98 -12.74 -18.05
C TYR A 80 -9.24 -12.88 -16.72
N LEU A 81 -9.71 -13.72 -15.80
CA LEU A 81 -9.04 -13.92 -14.51
C LEU A 81 -7.62 -14.47 -14.65
N ALA A 82 -7.41 -15.43 -15.55
CA ALA A 82 -6.09 -16.01 -15.82
C ALA A 82 -5.10 -14.98 -16.40
N LYS A 83 -5.57 -14.01 -17.19
CA LYS A 83 -4.73 -13.01 -17.85
C LYS A 83 -4.63 -11.69 -17.10
N ALA A 84 -5.62 -11.34 -16.28
CA ALA A 84 -5.62 -10.14 -15.43
C ALA A 84 -4.52 -10.21 -14.37
N PHE A 85 -4.23 -11.41 -13.86
CA PHE A 85 -3.17 -11.66 -12.90
C PHE A 85 -2.29 -12.83 -13.36
N GLU A 86 -1.45 -12.59 -14.36
CA GLU A 86 -0.60 -13.65 -14.92
C GLU A 86 0.64 -13.93 -14.05
N PHE A 87 0.43 -14.56 -12.89
CA PHE A 87 1.49 -14.87 -11.92
C PHE A 87 2.51 -15.91 -12.41
N SER A 88 2.11 -16.76 -13.35
CA SER A 88 2.99 -17.75 -13.97
C SER A 88 3.95 -17.12 -14.98
N ARG A 89 3.78 -15.84 -15.33
CA ARG A 89 4.64 -15.17 -16.32
C ARG A 89 6.08 -15.10 -15.78
N VAL A 90 6.98 -15.77 -16.47
CA VAL A 90 8.41 -15.59 -16.32
C VAL A 90 8.83 -14.47 -17.26
N PHE A 91 9.42 -13.42 -16.70
CA PHE A 91 9.95 -12.32 -17.50
C PHE A 91 11.26 -12.75 -18.15
N ILE A 92 11.50 -12.25 -19.36
CA ILE A 92 12.71 -12.56 -20.11
C ILE A 92 13.86 -11.73 -19.54
N HIS A 93 15.03 -12.35 -19.34
CA HIS A 93 16.19 -11.71 -18.72
C HIS A 93 16.69 -10.47 -19.49
N HIS A 94 16.43 -10.37 -20.80
CA HIS A 94 16.91 -9.23 -21.58
C HIS A 94 16.33 -7.88 -21.12
N TRP A 95 15.07 -7.85 -20.65
CA TRP A 95 14.36 -6.63 -20.25
C TRP A 95 14.58 -6.20 -18.79
N THR A 96 15.22 -7.03 -17.96
CA THR A 96 15.42 -6.66 -16.55
C THR A 96 16.53 -5.62 -16.44
N VAL A 97 16.35 -4.70 -15.50
CA VAL A 97 17.38 -3.72 -15.13
C VAL A 97 17.95 -4.04 -13.75
N ASN A 98 17.10 -4.29 -12.75
CA ASN A 98 17.52 -4.53 -11.36
C ASN A 98 18.56 -5.64 -11.19
N PHE A 99 18.38 -6.76 -11.89
CA PHE A 99 19.19 -7.97 -11.72
C PHE A 99 19.89 -8.38 -13.01
N LYS A 100 20.17 -7.41 -13.89
CA LYS A 100 20.78 -7.65 -15.21
C LYS A 100 22.18 -8.27 -15.14
N PHE A 101 22.85 -8.09 -14.01
CA PHE A 101 24.17 -8.62 -13.72
C PHE A 101 24.17 -10.12 -13.38
N LEU A 102 23.00 -10.71 -13.09
CA LEU A 102 22.88 -12.13 -12.79
C LEU A 102 22.85 -12.97 -14.08
N PRO A 103 23.35 -14.21 -14.05
CA PRO A 103 23.11 -15.16 -15.13
C PRO A 103 21.62 -15.44 -15.33
N GLU A 104 21.22 -15.75 -16.56
CA GLU A 104 19.81 -15.99 -16.91
C GLU A 104 19.23 -17.19 -16.16
N GLU A 105 20.03 -18.24 -15.93
CA GLU A 105 19.63 -19.41 -15.16
C GLU A 105 19.26 -19.06 -13.71
N VAL A 106 19.98 -18.12 -13.08
CA VAL A 106 19.68 -17.65 -11.72
C VAL A 106 18.42 -16.79 -11.75
N PHE A 107 18.33 -15.89 -12.73
CA PHE A 107 17.23 -14.96 -12.89
C PHE A 107 15.87 -15.64 -13.06
N VAL A 108 15.80 -16.65 -13.91
CA VAL A 108 14.56 -17.38 -14.22
C VAL A 108 14.16 -18.33 -13.09
N SER A 109 15.10 -18.72 -12.23
CA SER A 109 14.88 -19.71 -11.18
C SER A 109 13.73 -19.35 -10.22
N THR A 110 12.92 -20.36 -9.90
CA THR A 110 11.84 -20.24 -8.91
C THR A 110 12.39 -19.95 -7.50
N GLY A 111 13.60 -20.44 -7.20
CA GLY A 111 14.29 -20.16 -5.94
C GLY A 111 14.58 -18.68 -5.76
N PHE A 112 15.14 -18.03 -6.79
CA PHE A 112 15.39 -16.60 -6.78
C PHE A 112 14.10 -15.78 -6.66
N ALA A 113 13.03 -16.16 -7.38
CA ALA A 113 11.73 -15.50 -7.25
C ALA A 113 11.17 -15.57 -5.82
N LYS A 114 11.25 -16.74 -5.16
CA LYS A 114 10.81 -16.93 -3.76
C LYS A 114 11.69 -16.13 -2.79
N LEU A 115 13.00 -16.07 -3.02
CA LEU A 115 13.92 -15.26 -2.22
C LEU A 115 13.55 -13.78 -2.29
N LEU A 116 13.35 -13.24 -3.49
CA LEU A 116 12.94 -11.85 -3.69
C LEU A 116 11.61 -11.53 -3.01
N LEU A 117 10.64 -12.45 -3.09
CA LEU A 117 9.36 -12.30 -2.37
C LEU A 117 9.56 -12.32 -0.85
N GLY A 118 10.38 -13.22 -0.32
CA GLY A 118 10.71 -13.28 1.11
C GLY A 118 11.38 -11.99 1.59
N LEU A 119 12.36 -11.48 0.83
CA LEU A 119 13.03 -10.20 1.09
C LEU A 119 12.04 -9.03 1.05
N HIS A 120 11.14 -9.01 0.06
CA HIS A 120 10.11 -7.97 -0.05
C HIS A 120 9.25 -7.90 1.23
N LEU A 121 8.73 -9.04 1.69
CA LEU A 121 7.91 -9.13 2.89
C LEU A 121 8.71 -8.77 4.15
N ALA A 122 9.95 -9.23 4.26
CA ALA A 122 10.82 -8.94 5.39
C ALA A 122 11.14 -7.44 5.50
N ILE A 123 11.47 -6.78 4.37
CA ILE A 123 11.77 -5.35 4.34
C ILE A 123 10.50 -4.53 4.61
N LEU A 124 9.35 -4.91 4.04
CA LEU A 124 8.08 -4.25 4.35
C LEU A 124 7.74 -4.36 5.84
N PHE A 125 7.92 -5.54 6.43
CA PHE A 125 7.70 -5.73 7.86
C PHE A 125 8.67 -4.88 8.70
N ALA A 126 9.95 -4.85 8.34
CA ALA A 126 10.95 -4.02 9.03
C ALA A 126 10.59 -2.54 8.96
N PHE A 127 10.23 -2.02 7.77
CA PHE A 127 9.78 -0.63 7.61
C PHE A 127 8.50 -0.34 8.42
N ALA A 128 7.53 -1.25 8.36
CA ALA A 128 6.29 -1.11 9.13
C ALA A 128 6.57 -1.09 10.64
N HIS A 129 7.41 -1.99 11.14
CA HIS A 129 7.71 -2.13 12.56
C HIS A 129 8.60 -1.01 13.09
N LEU A 130 9.71 -0.73 12.41
CA LEU A 130 10.78 0.16 12.90
C LEU A 130 10.56 1.63 12.52
N ARG A 131 9.82 1.91 11.44
CA ARG A 131 9.63 3.28 10.95
C ARG A 131 8.18 3.74 11.06
N TRP A 132 7.26 3.08 10.36
CA TRP A 132 5.88 3.59 10.21
C TRP A 132 5.03 3.45 11.49
N CYS A 133 5.21 2.35 12.23
CA CYS A 133 4.50 2.09 13.48
C CYS A 133 5.36 2.36 14.72
N ARG A 134 6.53 3.00 14.58
CA ARG A 134 7.43 3.27 15.72
C ARG A 134 6.75 4.07 16.83
N LYS A 135 6.02 5.13 16.47
CA LYS A 135 5.27 5.98 17.41
C LYS A 135 4.15 5.23 18.14
N ASP A 136 3.65 4.16 17.54
CA ASP A 136 2.56 3.36 18.09
C ASP A 136 3.05 2.18 18.94
N GLY A 137 4.37 1.99 19.06
CA GLY A 137 5.00 0.87 19.74
C GLY A 137 5.21 -0.38 18.87
N GLY A 138 5.23 -0.19 17.54
CA GLY A 138 5.44 -1.24 16.54
C GLY A 138 4.14 -1.83 15.99
N VAL A 139 4.27 -2.66 14.95
CA VAL A 139 3.14 -3.27 14.24
C VAL A 139 2.24 -4.07 15.16
N PHE A 140 2.80 -4.85 16.09
CA PHE A 140 2.02 -5.67 17.02
C PHE A 140 1.11 -4.84 17.94
N GLN A 141 1.58 -3.67 18.39
CA GLN A 141 0.74 -2.77 19.18
C GLN A 141 -0.36 -2.13 18.34
N VAL A 142 -0.07 -1.76 17.08
CA VAL A 142 -1.09 -1.27 16.14
C VAL A 142 -2.16 -2.33 15.92
N ILE A 143 -1.78 -3.59 15.69
CA ILE A 143 -2.73 -4.70 15.52
C ILE A 143 -3.56 -4.89 16.80
N LYS A 144 -2.95 -4.91 17.99
CA LYS A 144 -3.68 -5.02 19.26
C LYS A 144 -4.69 -3.90 19.46
N LYS A 145 -4.27 -2.64 19.27
CA LYS A 145 -5.15 -1.46 19.36
C LYS A 145 -6.27 -1.53 18.33
N TRP A 146 -5.94 -1.97 17.12
CA TRP A 146 -6.90 -2.16 16.04
C TRP A 146 -7.94 -3.23 16.38
N SER A 147 -7.54 -4.42 16.82
CA SER A 147 -8.46 -5.50 17.20
C SER A 147 -9.43 -5.08 18.31
N ILE A 148 -8.94 -4.37 19.34
CA ILE A 148 -9.79 -3.87 20.43
C ILE A 148 -10.78 -2.82 19.91
N ALA A 149 -10.31 -1.84 19.14
CA ALA A 149 -11.17 -0.81 18.56
C ALA A 149 -12.20 -1.39 17.57
N SER A 150 -11.80 -2.41 16.81
CA SER A 150 -12.68 -3.16 15.91
C SER A 150 -13.79 -3.87 16.67
N ALA A 151 -13.46 -4.57 17.76
CA ALA A 151 -14.45 -5.21 18.63
C ALA A 151 -15.42 -4.17 19.24
N VAL A 152 -14.92 -3.00 19.66
CA VAL A 152 -15.76 -1.93 20.19
C VAL A 152 -16.70 -1.35 19.13
N SER A 153 -16.24 -1.22 17.88
CA SER A 153 -17.04 -0.63 16.79
C SER A 153 -18.23 -1.48 16.36
N VAL A 154 -18.23 -2.78 16.66
CA VAL A 154 -19.35 -3.70 16.35
C VAL A 154 -20.35 -3.82 17.48
N LEU A 155 -20.05 -3.37 18.70
CA LEU A 155 -20.95 -3.46 19.85
C LEU A 155 -22.33 -2.82 19.64
N PRO A 156 -22.46 -1.63 19.01
CA PRO A 156 -23.76 -1.05 18.73
C PRO A 156 -24.62 -1.90 17.79
N LEU A 157 -24.00 -2.68 16.89
CA LEU A 157 -24.72 -3.60 16.00
C LEU A 157 -25.31 -4.81 16.73
N VAL A 158 -24.77 -5.14 17.91
CA VAL A 158 -25.24 -6.24 18.77
C VAL A 158 -26.15 -5.71 19.90
N GLY A 159 -26.57 -4.44 19.83
CA GLY A 159 -27.46 -3.83 20.83
C GLY A 159 -26.77 -3.41 22.13
N VAL A 160 -25.43 -3.41 22.18
CA VAL A 160 -24.67 -2.97 23.35
C VAL A 160 -24.25 -1.50 23.18
N THR A 161 -24.77 -0.63 24.04
CA THR A 161 -24.43 0.80 24.04
C THR A 161 -23.24 1.08 24.96
N LEU A 162 -22.15 1.59 24.38
CA LEU A 162 -21.04 2.13 25.16
C LEU A 162 -21.15 3.65 25.28
N SER A 163 -20.66 4.19 26.39
CA SER A 163 -20.51 5.63 26.58
C SER A 163 -19.72 6.24 25.41
N VAL A 164 -20.36 7.18 24.72
CA VAL A 164 -19.85 7.90 23.53
C VAL A 164 -18.46 8.52 23.81
N SER A 165 -18.24 9.03 25.03
CA SER A 165 -16.97 9.64 25.45
C SER A 165 -15.83 8.63 25.49
N LYS A 166 -16.10 7.38 25.91
CA LYS A 166 -15.10 6.30 25.94
C LYS A 166 -14.78 5.80 24.54
N ALA A 167 -15.80 5.69 23.68
CA ALA A 167 -15.63 5.34 22.27
C ALA A 167 -14.79 6.38 21.51
N LYS A 168 -15.07 7.68 21.71
CA LYS A 168 -14.32 8.78 21.07
C LYS A 168 -12.87 8.87 21.54
N LYS A 169 -12.58 8.53 22.80
CA LYS A 169 -11.19 8.49 23.32
C LYS A 169 -10.38 7.33 22.73
N LEU A 170 -11.03 6.21 22.40
CA LEU A 170 -10.41 5.09 21.67
C LEU A 170 -10.26 5.37 20.16
N ASP A 171 -11.15 6.19 19.59
CA ASP A 171 -11.17 6.51 18.16
C ASP A 171 -10.48 7.86 17.84
N GLN A 172 -9.19 7.99 18.18
CA GLN A 172 -8.36 9.13 17.76
C GLN A 172 -7.93 9.06 16.28
N ARG A 173 -8.61 8.25 15.46
CA ARG A 173 -8.30 8.06 14.05
C ARG A 173 -8.94 9.20 13.25
N GLY A 174 -8.17 9.99 12.52
CA GLY A 174 -8.79 11.00 11.66
C GLY A 174 -7.88 12.00 11.00
N ASN A 175 -6.65 12.19 11.50
CA ASN A 175 -5.70 13.07 10.85
C ASN A 175 -4.35 12.38 10.68
N LEU A 176 -4.12 11.84 9.48
CA LEU A 176 -2.83 11.33 9.09
C LEU A 176 -1.96 12.51 8.66
N ASP A 177 -0.76 12.61 9.23
CA ASP A 177 0.20 13.62 8.82
C ASP A 177 0.53 13.46 7.31
N PRO A 178 0.47 14.53 6.50
CA PRO A 178 0.67 14.42 5.06
C PRO A 178 2.03 13.87 4.64
N ASN A 179 3.09 14.15 5.41
CA ASN A 179 4.43 13.62 5.16
C ASN A 179 4.47 12.13 5.51
N TYR A 180 3.87 11.74 6.64
CA TYR A 180 3.73 10.33 7.00
C TYR A 180 3.01 9.50 5.92
N VAL A 181 1.94 10.04 5.32
CA VAL A 181 1.22 9.38 4.21
C VAL A 181 2.15 9.13 3.02
N ALA A 182 2.91 10.16 2.63
CA ALA A 182 3.85 10.07 1.53
C ALA A 182 4.98 9.07 1.83
N ASP A 183 5.56 9.12 3.04
CA ASP A 183 6.62 8.21 3.48
C ASP A 183 6.19 6.73 3.42
N VAL A 184 4.97 6.43 3.86
CA VAL A 184 4.42 5.06 3.85
C VAL A 184 4.18 4.59 2.42
N MET A 185 3.49 5.40 1.61
CA MET A 185 3.11 5.01 0.24
C MET A 185 4.33 4.89 -0.68
N PHE A 186 5.25 5.85 -0.62
CA PHE A 186 6.49 5.83 -1.40
C PHE A 186 7.44 4.76 -0.89
N GLY A 187 7.52 4.55 0.43
CA GLY A 187 8.36 3.49 1.01
C GLY A 187 7.93 2.09 0.56
N CYS A 188 6.62 1.78 0.59
CA CYS A 188 6.12 0.50 0.06
C CYS A 188 6.46 0.32 -1.42
N ASN A 189 6.27 1.36 -2.22
CA ASN A 189 6.59 1.33 -3.64
C ASN A 189 8.09 1.10 -3.89
N PHE A 190 8.96 1.79 -3.15
CA PHE A 190 10.41 1.62 -3.22
C PHE A 190 10.85 0.19 -2.89
N VAL A 191 10.35 -0.38 -1.78
CA VAL A 191 10.62 -1.77 -1.40
C VAL A 191 10.13 -2.74 -2.48
N GLY A 192 8.99 -2.45 -3.10
CA GLY A 192 8.47 -3.19 -4.25
C GLY A 192 9.41 -3.19 -5.45
N ILE A 193 9.97 -2.02 -5.79
CA ILE A 193 10.90 -1.87 -6.91
C ILE A 193 12.21 -2.58 -6.64
N LEU A 194 12.76 -2.47 -5.42
CA LEU A 194 14.02 -3.13 -5.06
C LEU A 194 13.93 -4.66 -5.19
N CYS A 195 12.81 -5.23 -4.80
CA CYS A 195 12.58 -6.68 -4.85
C CYS A 195 11.95 -7.14 -6.17
N ALA A 196 11.69 -6.23 -7.12
CA ALA A 196 11.10 -6.61 -8.40
C ALA A 196 12.11 -7.38 -9.24
N ARG A 197 11.81 -8.66 -9.50
CA ARG A 197 12.64 -9.54 -10.33
C ARG A 197 12.90 -8.93 -11.71
N SER A 198 11.85 -8.52 -12.42
CA SER A 198 11.99 -7.86 -13.72
C SER A 198 11.32 -6.49 -13.68
N LEU A 199 12.04 -5.49 -14.18
CA LEU A 199 11.56 -4.12 -14.27
C LEU A 199 12.04 -3.51 -15.58
N HIS A 200 11.11 -3.01 -16.39
CA HIS A 200 11.41 -2.28 -17.61
C HIS A 200 11.82 -0.81 -17.31
N TYR A 201 12.68 -0.21 -18.12
CA TYR A 201 13.18 1.17 -17.93
C TYR A 201 12.07 2.21 -17.71
N GLN A 202 10.94 2.05 -18.40
CA GLN A 202 9.77 2.94 -18.27
C GLN A 202 9.25 3.05 -16.83
N PHE A 203 9.45 2.02 -15.99
CA PHE A 203 9.01 2.08 -14.60
C PHE A 203 9.86 3.04 -13.76
N TYR A 204 11.17 3.15 -14.00
CA TYR A 204 12.03 4.06 -13.21
C TYR A 204 11.64 5.51 -13.38
N SER A 205 11.26 5.95 -14.58
CA SER A 205 10.87 7.35 -14.81
C SER A 205 9.67 7.76 -13.94
N TRP A 206 8.79 6.81 -13.61
CA TRP A 206 7.66 7.05 -12.74
C TRP A 206 7.97 7.02 -11.24
N TYR A 207 9.04 6.32 -10.86
CA TYR A 207 9.44 6.12 -9.47
C TYR A 207 10.50 7.11 -9.00
N PHE A 208 11.26 7.66 -9.94
CA PHE A 208 12.33 8.60 -9.67
C PHE A 208 11.88 9.79 -8.78
N PRO A 209 10.72 10.44 -9.02
CA PRO A 209 10.27 11.54 -8.16
C PRO A 209 10.03 11.11 -6.71
N THR A 210 9.55 9.89 -6.50
CA THR A 210 9.31 9.33 -5.15
C THR A 210 10.61 9.05 -4.40
N MET A 211 11.68 8.71 -5.13
CA MET A 211 13.00 8.46 -4.55
C MET A 211 13.65 9.75 -4.03
N VAL A 212 13.53 10.86 -4.78
CA VAL A 212 14.04 12.17 -4.35
C VAL A 212 13.40 12.58 -3.02
N TYR A 213 12.08 12.42 -2.90
CA TYR A 213 11.37 12.68 -1.66
C TYR A 213 11.84 11.77 -0.51
N LEU A 214 11.99 10.46 -0.75
CA LEU A 214 12.45 9.52 0.28
C LEU A 214 13.86 9.84 0.78
N LEU A 215 14.77 10.24 -0.10
CA LEU A 215 16.12 10.66 0.27
C LEU A 215 16.10 11.93 1.15
N PHE A 216 15.24 12.88 0.81
CA PHE A 216 15.05 14.09 1.62
C PHE A 216 14.44 13.76 3.00
N SER A 217 13.40 12.94 3.04
CA SER A 217 12.73 12.51 4.27
C SER A 217 13.66 11.68 5.18
N ALA A 218 14.52 10.83 4.60
CA ALA A 218 15.51 10.06 5.35
C ALA A 218 16.53 10.94 6.10
N ARG A 219 16.90 12.09 5.53
CA ARG A 219 17.83 13.04 6.16
C ARG A 219 17.17 13.82 7.32
N GLY A 220 15.85 14.00 7.29
CA GLY A 220 15.10 14.77 8.29
C GLY A 220 14.89 14.06 9.63
N GLU A 221 15.06 12.73 9.69
CA GLU A 221 14.83 11.94 10.92
C GLU A 221 16.05 11.86 11.86
N GLY A 222 17.17 12.53 11.54
CA GLY A 222 18.43 12.43 12.30
C GLY A 222 19.21 13.73 12.53
N GLY A 223 18.63 14.92 12.30
CA GLY A 223 19.34 16.20 12.47
C GLY A 223 18.49 17.27 13.19
N PRO A 224 19.10 18.14 14.03
CA PRO A 224 18.39 19.22 14.70
C PRO A 224 18.09 20.35 13.70
N THR A 225 17.05 20.22 12.88
CA THR A 225 16.60 21.32 12.01
C THR A 225 15.10 21.21 11.73
N ARG A 226 14.29 21.54 12.74
CA ARG A 226 12.97 22.17 12.54
C ARG A 226 13.15 23.68 12.75
N SER A 227 13.70 24.40 11.77
CA SER A 227 13.68 25.88 11.80
C SER A 227 14.02 26.60 10.48
N ILE A 228 13.82 26.00 9.29
CA ILE A 228 14.17 26.70 8.03
C ILE A 228 12.95 27.35 7.34
N PHE A 229 11.72 27.01 7.71
CA PHE A 229 10.52 27.69 7.20
C PHE A 229 9.52 28.00 8.32
N GLY A 230 10.03 28.62 9.39
CA GLY A 230 9.22 29.38 10.32
C GLY A 230 9.42 30.87 10.05
N SER A 231 8.50 31.46 9.30
CA SER A 231 8.21 32.88 9.28
C SER A 231 6.70 33.04 9.27
#